data_AF-A0A938QL02-F1
#
_entry.id   AF-A0A938QL02-F1
#
_cell.length_a   1.000
_cell.length_b   1.000
_cell.length_c   1.000
_cell.angle_alpha   90.00
_cell.angle_beta   90.00
_cell.angle_gamma   90.00
#
_symmetry.space_group_name_H-M   'P 1'
#
loop_
_entity.id
_entity.type
_entity.pdbx_description
1 polymer ?
#
loop_
_entity_poly.entity_id
_entity_poly.type
_entity_poly.pdbx_seq_one_letter_code
_entity_poly.pdbx_strand_id
1 'polypeptide(L)'
;MRQYVRKKYRQDLEGLADVDPQALAALFRGEILPGRPYASVKWVILLKPFRPLEVFILFDQDPEFGTDLRIFYARKSLTVPTEDAYVFAWDYVALLARYGRGAYPLTPAAPGDKWLPLADFAPEGTGPMKDASLGAREEALLLLNLDLAEVAVRRLDSGEFSEIDGGWEVAWPVLGDLAFRLSRTPDGIDLAFDDRGARKYPPEFLLSFSWLYINALLREYRQVDPSLPRLSRYF
;
A
#
# COMPACT_ATOMS: atom_id res chain seq x y z
N MET A 1 9.48 11.31 -12.65
CA MET A 1 8.94 11.37 -11.26
C MET A 1 9.44 12.58 -10.47
N ARG A 2 10.76 12.74 -10.24
CA ARG A 2 11.34 13.83 -9.42
C ARG A 2 10.87 15.25 -9.78
N GLN A 3 10.81 15.61 -11.06
CA GLN A 3 10.31 16.93 -11.51
C GLN A 3 8.80 17.15 -11.29
N TYR A 4 7.98 16.09 -11.38
CA TYR A 4 6.53 16.20 -11.22
C TYR A 4 6.12 16.25 -9.74
N VAL A 5 6.76 15.47 -8.86
CA VAL A 5 6.58 15.54 -7.40
C VAL A 5 6.93 16.94 -6.91
N ARG A 6 8.08 17.48 -7.35
CA ARG A 6 8.53 18.84 -7.03
C ARG A 6 7.57 19.94 -7.49
N LYS A 7 6.75 19.72 -8.52
CA LYS A 7 5.80 20.71 -9.00
C LYS A 7 4.43 20.59 -8.32
N LYS A 8 3.99 19.36 -8.02
CA LYS A 8 2.64 19.10 -7.49
C LYS A 8 2.56 19.16 -5.96
N TYR A 9 3.58 18.70 -5.25
CA TYR A 9 3.51 18.49 -3.79
C TYR A 9 4.57 19.22 -2.99
N ARG A 10 5.40 20.08 -3.60
CA ARG A 10 6.55 20.69 -2.90
C ARG A 10 6.16 21.48 -1.65
N GLN A 11 5.15 22.35 -1.74
CA GLN A 11 4.66 23.11 -0.58
C GLN A 11 4.10 22.19 0.51
N ASP A 12 3.32 21.20 0.13
CA ASP A 12 2.77 20.21 1.07
C ASP A 12 3.88 19.40 1.77
N LEU A 13 4.94 19.05 1.05
CA LEU A 13 6.07 18.30 1.59
C LEU A 13 6.97 19.16 2.50
N GLU A 14 6.99 20.49 2.33
CA GLU A 14 7.77 21.38 3.22
C GLU A 14 7.33 21.25 4.67
N GLY A 15 6.03 21.06 4.92
CA GLY A 15 5.51 20.87 6.28
C GLY A 15 5.93 19.55 6.95
N LEU A 16 6.55 18.61 6.23
CA LEU A 16 7.16 17.42 6.85
C LEU A 16 8.40 17.74 7.68
N ALA A 17 8.99 18.93 7.53
CA ALA A 17 10.15 19.34 8.31
C ALA A 17 9.86 19.41 9.82
N ASP A 18 8.61 19.72 10.18
CA ASP A 18 8.16 19.87 11.57
C ASP A 18 7.43 18.63 12.10
N VAL A 19 7.23 17.62 11.25
CA VAL A 19 6.59 16.34 11.61
C VAL A 19 7.61 15.44 12.29
N ASP A 20 7.21 14.80 13.40
CA ASP A 20 8.03 13.76 14.03
C ASP A 20 8.20 12.57 13.06
N PRO A 21 9.43 12.29 12.61
CA PRO A 21 9.68 11.20 11.67
C PRO A 21 9.39 9.82 12.29
N GLN A 22 9.44 9.67 13.62
CA GLN A 22 9.10 8.40 14.27
C GLN A 22 7.59 8.12 14.20
N ALA A 23 6.77 9.13 14.51
CA ALA A 23 5.32 9.04 14.33
C ALA A 23 4.95 8.73 12.86
N LEU A 24 5.63 9.38 11.92
CA LEU A 24 5.42 9.15 10.49
C LEU A 24 5.83 7.73 10.07
N ALA A 25 6.98 7.24 10.54
CA ALA A 25 7.41 5.88 10.26
C ALA A 25 6.40 4.86 10.82
N ALA A 26 5.92 5.03 12.05
CA ALA A 26 4.90 4.17 12.64
C ALA A 26 3.60 4.14 11.80
N LEU A 27 3.14 5.30 11.33
CA LEU A 27 1.95 5.41 10.47
C LEU A 27 2.14 4.70 9.12
N PHE A 28 3.35 4.61 8.60
CA PHE A 28 3.63 3.94 7.33
C PHE A 28 4.10 2.49 7.53
N ARG A 29 4.09 1.97 8.77
CA ARG A 29 4.72 0.69 9.16
C ARG A 29 6.17 0.59 8.70
N GLY A 30 6.84 1.73 8.74
CA GLY A 30 8.23 1.90 8.37
C GLY A 30 9.17 1.92 9.57
N GLU A 31 10.44 1.89 9.24
CA GLU A 31 11.56 2.00 10.18
C GLU A 31 12.39 3.23 9.83
N ILE A 32 12.74 4.04 10.83
CA ILE A 32 13.72 5.11 10.65
C ILE A 32 15.12 4.50 10.61
N LEU A 33 15.82 4.72 9.51
CA LEU A 33 17.21 4.28 9.39
C LEU A 33 18.16 5.30 10.04
N PRO A 34 19.17 4.84 10.80
CA PRO A 34 20.11 5.73 11.48
C PRO A 34 21.07 6.43 10.50
N GLY A 35 21.30 5.87 9.32
CA GLY A 35 22.21 6.40 8.31
C GLY A 35 21.56 7.44 7.40
N ARG A 36 22.25 8.57 7.19
CA ARG A 36 21.86 9.61 6.22
C ARG A 36 22.93 9.70 5.13
N PRO A 37 22.57 9.53 3.85
CA PRO A 37 23.56 9.53 2.76
C PRO A 37 24.17 10.90 2.50
N TYR A 38 23.49 11.99 2.92
CA TYR A 38 23.96 13.37 2.79
C TYR A 38 23.59 14.16 4.04
N ALA A 39 24.32 15.26 4.31
CA ALA A 39 24.07 16.12 5.47
C ALA A 39 22.70 16.82 5.44
N SER A 40 22.17 17.08 4.24
CA SER A 40 20.88 17.75 4.02
C SER A 40 19.67 16.82 4.25
N VAL A 41 19.89 15.50 4.20
CA VAL A 41 18.85 14.51 4.50
C VAL A 41 18.52 14.57 5.99
N LYS A 42 17.24 14.78 6.28
CA LYS A 42 16.73 14.85 7.66
C LYS A 42 16.43 13.48 8.22
N TRP A 43 15.79 12.64 7.42
CA TRP A 43 15.42 11.29 7.81
C TRP A 43 15.31 10.37 6.59
N VAL A 44 15.41 9.07 6.87
CA VAL A 44 15.23 7.99 5.90
C VAL A 44 14.26 6.98 6.51
N ILE A 45 13.14 6.72 5.83
CA ILE A 45 12.18 5.69 6.22
C ILE A 45 12.32 4.50 5.28
N LEU A 46 12.52 3.32 5.84
CA LEU A 46 12.43 2.04 5.13
C LEU A 46 11.02 1.47 5.29
N LEU A 47 10.34 1.22 4.18
CA LEU A 47 9.05 0.53 4.12
C LEU A 47 9.25 -0.87 3.56
N LYS A 48 8.56 -1.85 4.16
CA LYS A 48 8.51 -3.24 3.70
C LYS A 48 7.06 -3.73 3.62
N PRO A 49 6.27 -3.29 2.62
CA PRO A 49 4.84 -3.64 2.57
C PRO A 49 4.60 -5.16 2.49
N PHE A 50 5.41 -5.86 1.70
CA PHE A 50 5.47 -7.31 1.56
C PHE A 50 6.76 -7.69 0.84
N ARG A 51 7.16 -8.96 0.91
CA ARG A 51 8.35 -9.47 0.24
C ARG A 51 8.12 -9.63 -1.27
N PRO A 52 9.06 -9.22 -2.15
CA PRO A 52 10.36 -8.61 -1.86
C PRO A 52 10.37 -7.07 -1.92
N LEU A 53 9.20 -6.42 -1.89
CA LEU A 53 9.08 -4.97 -2.02
C LEU A 53 9.66 -4.25 -0.79
N GLU A 54 10.80 -3.61 -1.01
CA GLU A 54 11.39 -2.65 -0.07
C GLU A 54 11.54 -1.29 -0.75
N VAL A 55 11.11 -0.25 -0.03
CA VAL A 55 11.08 1.14 -0.48
C VAL A 55 11.79 2.02 0.54
N PHE A 56 12.71 2.87 0.08
CA PHE A 56 13.42 3.85 0.90
C PHE A 56 12.90 5.23 0.53
N ILE A 57 12.37 5.94 1.53
CA ILE A 57 11.89 7.31 1.40
C ILE A 57 12.87 8.22 2.13
N LEU A 58 13.51 9.12 1.38
CA LEU A 58 14.47 10.08 1.92
C LEU A 58 13.87 11.46 1.83
N PHE A 59 13.80 12.13 2.96
CA PHE A 59 13.39 13.53 3.05
C PHE A 59 14.60 14.41 3.25
N ASP A 60 14.73 15.37 2.36
CA ASP A 60 15.87 16.26 2.22
C ASP A 60 15.35 17.70 2.35
N GLN A 61 16.07 18.50 3.12
CA GLN A 61 15.75 19.91 3.29
C GLN A 61 17.04 20.71 3.13
N ASP A 62 17.19 21.28 1.94
CA ASP A 62 18.35 22.04 1.54
C ASP A 62 18.04 23.54 1.58
N PRO A 63 18.89 24.39 2.19
CA PRO A 63 18.66 25.84 2.24
C PRO A 63 18.63 26.53 0.87
N GLU A 64 19.36 26.01 -0.11
CA GLU A 64 19.47 26.57 -1.47
C GLU A 64 18.40 26.01 -2.40
N PHE A 65 18.13 24.70 -2.31
CA PHE A 65 17.24 24.00 -3.23
C PHE A 65 15.84 23.69 -2.67
N GLY A 66 15.62 23.96 -1.38
CA GLY A 66 14.40 23.68 -0.63
C GLY A 66 14.19 22.19 -0.35
N THR A 67 12.94 21.82 -0.10
CA THR A 67 12.56 20.46 0.25
C THR A 67 12.52 19.52 -0.97
N ASP A 68 13.05 18.30 -0.79
CA ASP A 68 13.03 17.23 -1.79
C ASP A 68 12.66 15.89 -1.12
N LEU A 69 11.88 15.08 -1.83
CA LEU A 69 11.56 13.71 -1.42
C LEU A 69 12.07 12.75 -2.48
N ARG A 70 12.90 11.79 -2.08
CA ARG A 70 13.49 10.80 -2.99
C ARG A 70 13.03 9.41 -2.58
N ILE A 71 12.56 8.65 -3.58
CA ILE A 71 12.14 7.26 -3.39
C ILE A 71 13.11 6.36 -4.13
N PHE A 72 13.66 5.37 -3.43
CA PHE A 72 14.48 4.31 -3.98
C PHE A 72 13.84 2.95 -3.67
N TYR A 73 14.15 1.96 -4.49
CA TYR A 73 13.72 0.58 -4.27
C TYR A 73 14.96 -0.29 -4.09
N ALA A 74 14.86 -1.29 -3.22
CA ALA A 74 15.88 -2.33 -3.19
C ALA A 74 15.94 -3.05 -4.56
N ARG A 75 17.12 -3.51 -4.95
CA ARG A 75 17.29 -4.24 -6.23
C ARG A 75 16.39 -5.47 -6.34
N LYS A 76 16.14 -6.16 -5.23
CA LYS A 76 15.22 -7.32 -5.18
C LYS A 76 13.76 -6.94 -5.45
N SER A 77 13.37 -5.69 -5.20
CA SER A 77 12.02 -5.18 -5.50
C SER A 77 11.75 -5.09 -7.00
N LEU A 78 12.78 -5.19 -7.88
CA LEU A 78 12.61 -5.15 -9.33
C LEU A 78 11.84 -6.35 -9.90
N THR A 79 11.61 -7.40 -9.09
CA THR A 79 10.72 -8.51 -9.46
C THR A 79 9.24 -8.17 -9.21
N VAL A 80 8.97 -7.09 -8.48
CA VAL A 80 7.63 -6.47 -8.42
C VAL A 80 7.46 -5.69 -9.72
N PRO A 81 6.31 -5.83 -10.43
CA PRO A 81 6.07 -5.08 -11.64
C PRO A 81 6.35 -3.58 -11.49
N THR A 82 6.93 -2.97 -12.52
CA THR A 82 7.29 -1.55 -12.49
C THR A 82 6.08 -0.63 -12.38
N GLU A 83 4.94 -1.03 -12.97
CA GLU A 83 3.66 -0.31 -12.85
C GLU A 83 3.20 -0.30 -11.40
N ASP A 84 3.24 -1.47 -10.75
CA ASP A 84 2.94 -1.64 -9.33
C ASP A 84 3.84 -0.74 -8.48
N ALA A 85 5.16 -0.92 -8.59
CA ALA A 85 6.14 -0.15 -7.81
C ALA A 85 5.97 1.37 -7.98
N TYR A 86 5.71 1.83 -9.21
CA TYR A 86 5.52 3.25 -9.52
C TYR A 86 4.26 3.83 -8.88
N VAL A 87 3.13 3.12 -8.97
CA VAL A 87 1.88 3.53 -8.32
C VAL A 87 2.08 3.65 -6.81
N PHE A 88 2.80 2.72 -6.18
CA PHE A 88 3.04 2.78 -4.72
C PHE A 88 3.86 3.98 -4.30
N ALA A 89 4.91 4.31 -5.05
CA ALA A 89 5.67 5.52 -4.77
C ALA A 89 4.76 6.76 -4.78
N TRP A 90 3.87 6.85 -5.77
CA TRP A 90 2.94 7.97 -5.86
C TRP A 90 1.97 8.03 -4.70
N ASP A 91 1.42 6.90 -4.27
CA ASP A 91 0.48 6.88 -3.14
C ASP A 91 1.16 7.29 -1.84
N TYR A 92 2.36 6.74 -1.59
CA TYR A 92 3.13 7.14 -0.42
C TYR A 92 3.53 8.62 -0.47
N VAL A 93 3.98 9.16 -1.61
CA VAL A 93 4.25 10.60 -1.75
C VAL A 93 3.00 11.44 -1.47
N ALA A 94 1.87 11.05 -2.03
CA ALA A 94 0.63 11.80 -1.90
C ALA A 94 0.06 11.73 -0.47
N LEU A 95 0.29 10.63 0.26
CA LEU A 95 -0.01 10.54 1.69
C LEU A 95 0.94 11.40 2.52
N LEU A 96 2.25 11.33 2.25
CA LEU A 96 3.26 12.15 2.93
C LEU A 96 2.98 13.64 2.76
N ALA A 97 2.62 14.09 1.56
CA ALA A 97 2.20 15.46 1.29
C ALA A 97 0.99 15.86 2.15
N ARG A 98 0.01 14.97 2.31
CA ARG A 98 -1.17 15.21 3.15
C ARG A 98 -0.82 15.33 4.64
N TYR A 99 0.13 14.54 5.14
CA TYR A 99 0.66 14.72 6.50
C TYR A 99 1.42 16.03 6.64
N GLY A 100 2.28 16.38 5.68
CA GLY A 100 3.04 17.63 5.70
C GLY A 100 2.15 18.88 5.69
N ARG A 101 1.04 18.88 4.94
CA ARG A 101 0.06 19.98 5.00
C ARG A 101 -0.87 19.94 6.22
N GLY A 102 -0.71 18.96 7.12
CA GLY A 102 -1.56 18.80 8.31
C GLY A 102 -3.00 18.32 8.03
N ALA A 103 -3.24 17.64 6.90
CA ALA A 103 -4.57 17.12 6.56
C ALA A 103 -5.03 15.97 7.46
N TYR A 104 -4.05 15.27 8.06
CA TYR A 104 -4.27 14.09 8.88
C TYR A 104 -3.55 14.24 10.22
N PRO A 105 -4.17 13.79 11.32
CA PRO A 105 -3.52 13.81 12.61
C PRO A 105 -2.45 12.71 12.70
N LEU A 106 -1.37 13.01 13.45
CA LEU A 106 -0.32 12.05 13.80
C LEU A 106 -0.72 11.25 15.05
N THR A 107 -1.79 10.46 14.94
CA THR A 107 -2.31 9.62 16.04
C THR A 107 -1.52 8.33 16.18
N PRO A 108 -1.51 7.71 17.40
CA PRO A 108 -0.97 6.37 17.59
C PRO A 108 -1.51 5.36 16.57
N ALA A 109 -0.60 4.60 15.98
CA ALA A 109 -0.83 3.67 14.90
C ALA A 109 -1.42 2.35 15.43
N ALA A 110 -2.70 2.12 15.16
CA ALA A 110 -3.30 0.79 15.14
C ALA A 110 -4.52 0.84 14.20
N PRO A 111 -4.83 -0.25 13.46
CA PRO A 111 -6.11 -0.37 12.77
C PRO A 111 -7.30 -0.35 13.75
N GLY A 112 -8.48 -0.06 13.22
CA GLY A 112 -9.75 -0.25 13.91
C GLY A 112 -10.11 -1.73 14.12
N ASP A 113 -11.15 -1.98 14.92
CA ASP A 113 -11.62 -3.32 15.28
C ASP A 113 -12.80 -3.81 14.42
N LYS A 114 -13.32 -2.95 13.55
CA LYS A 114 -14.46 -3.23 12.67
C LYS A 114 -14.06 -3.17 11.21
N TRP A 115 -14.60 -4.08 10.42
CA TRP A 115 -14.46 -4.09 8.97
C TRP A 115 -15.63 -3.36 8.33
N LEU A 116 -15.33 -2.32 7.54
CA LEU A 116 -16.29 -1.63 6.70
C LEU A 116 -16.14 -2.11 5.25
N PRO A 117 -17.20 -2.63 4.62
CA PRO A 117 -17.22 -2.88 3.18
C PRO A 117 -16.98 -1.60 2.39
N LEU A 118 -16.42 -1.71 1.19
CA LEU A 118 -16.17 -0.56 0.32
C LEU A 118 -17.41 0.34 0.12
N ALA A 119 -18.60 -0.27 0.00
CA ALA A 119 -19.85 0.46 -0.21
C ALA A 119 -20.24 1.40 0.94
N ASP A 120 -19.73 1.16 2.16
CA ASP A 120 -20.12 1.92 3.35
C ASP A 120 -19.39 3.26 3.48
N PHE A 121 -18.25 3.42 2.80
CA PHE A 121 -17.42 4.64 2.89
C PHE A 121 -17.04 5.21 1.51
N ALA A 122 -17.34 4.52 0.41
CA ALA A 122 -17.14 5.01 -0.94
C ALA A 122 -18.50 5.38 -1.56
N PRO A 123 -18.78 6.69 -1.81
CA PRO A 123 -20.06 7.12 -2.36
C PRO A 123 -20.31 6.59 -3.78
N GLU A 124 -21.58 6.67 -4.23
CA GLU A 124 -21.99 6.33 -5.60
C GLU A 124 -21.11 7.08 -6.62
N GLY A 125 -20.43 6.34 -7.49
CA GLY A 125 -19.43 6.87 -8.43
C GLY A 125 -18.04 6.22 -8.32
N THR A 126 -17.80 5.44 -7.26
CA THR A 126 -16.59 4.61 -7.13
C THR A 126 -16.65 3.28 -7.86
N GLY A 127 -17.81 2.89 -8.41
CA GLY A 127 -17.98 1.69 -9.24
C GLY A 127 -16.92 1.53 -10.33
N PRO A 128 -16.71 2.54 -11.22
CA PRO A 128 -15.65 2.50 -12.21
C PRO A 128 -14.23 2.33 -11.63
N MET A 129 -13.98 2.82 -10.41
CA MET A 129 -12.70 2.66 -9.72
C MET A 129 -12.55 1.27 -9.10
N LYS A 130 -13.62 0.70 -8.53
CA LYS A 130 -13.67 -0.69 -8.07
C LYS A 130 -13.45 -1.64 -9.24
N ASP A 131 -14.13 -1.41 -10.36
CA ASP A 131 -14.02 -2.22 -11.58
C ASP A 131 -12.63 -2.12 -12.20
N ALA A 132 -11.97 -0.95 -12.12
CA ALA A 132 -10.58 -0.80 -12.54
C ALA A 132 -9.59 -1.51 -11.59
N SER A 133 -9.90 -1.54 -10.29
CA SER A 133 -9.03 -2.11 -9.25
C SER A 133 -9.15 -3.63 -9.17
N LEU A 134 -10.36 -4.17 -9.26
CA LEU A 134 -10.65 -5.60 -9.31
C LEU A 134 -10.61 -6.10 -10.77
N GLY A 135 -11.56 -5.72 -11.62
CA GLY A 135 -11.55 -6.04 -13.05
C GLY A 135 -11.13 -7.49 -13.34
N ALA A 136 -10.15 -7.68 -14.23
CA ALA A 136 -9.61 -9.01 -14.57
C ALA A 136 -9.00 -9.79 -13.38
N ARG A 137 -8.68 -9.14 -12.25
CA ARG A 137 -8.18 -9.82 -11.04
C ARG A 137 -9.28 -10.59 -10.34
N GLU A 138 -10.52 -10.15 -10.43
CA GLU A 138 -11.63 -10.83 -9.78
C GLU A 138 -11.79 -12.24 -10.33
N GLU A 139 -11.75 -12.39 -11.66
CA GLU A 139 -11.77 -13.70 -12.32
C GLU A 139 -10.60 -14.59 -11.84
N ALA A 140 -9.40 -14.04 -11.72
CA ALA A 140 -8.25 -14.78 -11.22
C ALA A 140 -8.41 -15.17 -9.74
N LEU A 141 -8.88 -14.24 -8.89
CA LEU A 141 -9.11 -14.46 -7.47
C LEU A 141 -10.12 -15.59 -7.20
N LEU A 142 -11.14 -15.74 -8.05
CA LEU A 142 -12.13 -16.81 -7.92
C LEU A 142 -11.53 -18.21 -8.14
N LEU A 143 -10.42 -18.31 -8.87
CA LEU A 143 -9.69 -19.56 -9.15
C LEU A 143 -8.72 -19.97 -8.03
N LEU A 144 -8.45 -19.10 -7.07
CA LEU A 144 -7.54 -19.41 -5.96
C LEU A 144 -8.20 -20.43 -5.02
N ASN A 145 -7.54 -21.57 -4.84
CA ASN A 145 -7.92 -22.51 -3.79
C ASN A 145 -7.29 -22.12 -2.44
N LEU A 146 -7.86 -22.67 -1.37
CA LEU A 146 -7.51 -22.37 0.02
C LEU A 146 -6.03 -22.64 0.32
N ASP A 147 -5.56 -23.86 0.07
CA ASP A 147 -4.21 -24.31 0.43
C ASP A 147 -3.13 -23.45 -0.24
N LEU A 148 -3.32 -23.16 -1.53
CA LEU A 148 -2.35 -22.39 -2.31
C LEU A 148 -2.43 -20.89 -2.01
N ALA A 149 -3.61 -20.37 -1.64
CA ALA A 149 -3.76 -19.00 -1.17
C ALA A 149 -2.98 -18.78 0.13
N GLU A 150 -3.09 -19.71 1.09
CA GLU A 150 -2.33 -19.64 2.34
C GLU A 150 -0.82 -19.65 2.06
N VAL A 151 -0.34 -20.56 1.20
CA VAL A 151 1.08 -20.61 0.82
C VAL A 151 1.52 -19.29 0.18
N ALA A 152 0.71 -18.70 -0.70
CA ALA A 152 1.00 -17.43 -1.34
C ALA A 152 1.12 -16.27 -0.32
N VAL A 153 0.22 -16.20 0.66
CA VAL A 153 0.28 -15.20 1.76
C VAL A 153 1.55 -15.40 2.60
N ARG A 154 1.88 -16.63 2.97
CA ARG A 154 3.11 -16.94 3.71
C ARG A 154 4.37 -16.54 2.93
N ARG A 155 4.38 -16.69 1.61
CA ARG A 155 5.49 -16.26 0.74
C ARG A 155 5.62 -14.75 0.62
N LEU A 156 4.50 -14.02 0.67
CA LEU A 156 4.50 -12.56 0.75
C LEU A 156 5.12 -12.04 2.04
N ASP A 157 5.21 -12.86 3.09
CA ASP A 157 5.74 -12.45 4.40
C ASP A 157 5.00 -11.20 4.92
N SER A 158 3.69 -11.15 4.65
CA SER A 158 2.80 -10.04 4.99
C SER A 158 1.34 -10.48 4.89
N GLY A 159 0.57 -10.11 5.91
CA GLY A 159 -0.85 -10.44 6.05
C GLY A 159 -1.10 -11.67 6.91
N GLU A 160 -2.33 -11.75 7.42
CA GLU A 160 -2.85 -12.86 8.21
C GLU A 160 -3.90 -13.59 7.40
N PHE A 161 -3.69 -14.90 7.20
CA PHE A 161 -4.62 -15.77 6.48
C PHE A 161 -5.52 -16.51 7.47
N SER A 162 -6.81 -16.60 7.15
CA SER A 162 -7.79 -17.36 7.93
C SER A 162 -8.72 -18.14 7.00
N GLU A 163 -9.03 -19.37 7.36
CA GLU A 163 -10.14 -20.11 6.77
C GLU A 163 -11.47 -19.59 7.35
N ILE A 164 -12.47 -19.42 6.48
CA ILE A 164 -13.83 -18.99 6.84
C ILE A 164 -14.84 -19.97 6.25
N ASP A 165 -16.10 -19.87 6.67
CA ASP A 165 -17.13 -20.77 6.15
C ASP A 165 -17.25 -20.66 4.62
N GLY A 166 -17.02 -21.79 3.93
CA GLY A 166 -17.04 -21.89 2.48
C GLY A 166 -15.87 -21.22 1.74
N GLY A 167 -14.85 -20.71 2.44
CA GLY A 167 -13.84 -19.88 1.80
C GLY A 167 -12.61 -19.54 2.63
N TRP A 168 -11.97 -18.44 2.29
CA TRP A 168 -10.79 -17.92 2.99
C TRP A 168 -10.80 -16.40 3.00
N GLU A 169 -10.07 -15.81 3.94
CA GLU A 169 -9.79 -14.39 3.99
C GLU A 169 -8.33 -14.10 4.30
N VAL A 170 -7.89 -12.90 3.89
CA VAL A 170 -6.58 -12.36 4.22
C VAL A 170 -6.73 -10.93 4.70
N ALA A 171 -6.14 -10.62 5.85
CA ALA A 171 -6.04 -9.27 6.38
C ALA A 171 -4.61 -8.76 6.31
N TRP A 172 -4.37 -7.67 5.57
CA TRP A 172 -3.08 -7.00 5.50
C TRP A 172 -3.08 -5.69 6.29
N PRO A 173 -2.12 -5.48 7.20
CA PRO A 173 -1.87 -4.18 7.79
C PRO A 173 -1.16 -3.27 6.77
N VAL A 174 -1.93 -2.51 6.00
CA VAL A 174 -1.44 -1.66 4.89
C VAL A 174 -0.62 -0.47 5.40
N LEU A 175 -1.15 0.22 6.42
CA LEU A 175 -0.52 1.31 7.15
C LEU A 175 -0.62 1.04 8.65
N GLY A 176 0.02 1.86 9.47
CA GLY A 176 0.00 1.71 10.92
C GLY A 176 -1.40 1.82 11.50
N ASP A 177 -2.29 2.52 10.82
CA ASP A 177 -3.69 2.75 11.18
C ASP A 177 -4.67 2.38 10.06
N LEU A 178 -4.25 1.50 9.14
CA LEU A 178 -5.08 0.97 8.06
C LEU A 178 -4.81 -0.52 7.85
N ALA A 179 -5.85 -1.34 7.90
CA ALA A 179 -5.85 -2.71 7.47
C ALA A 179 -6.84 -2.90 6.30
N PHE A 180 -6.48 -3.79 5.39
CA PHE A 180 -7.27 -4.20 4.25
C PHE A 180 -7.58 -5.68 4.37
N ARG A 181 -8.85 -6.06 4.20
CA ARG A 181 -9.30 -7.45 4.18
C ARG A 181 -9.84 -7.80 2.81
N LEU A 182 -9.36 -8.92 2.28
CA LEU A 182 -9.90 -9.61 1.10
C LEU A 182 -10.50 -10.92 1.57
N SER A 183 -11.75 -11.19 1.24
CA SER A 183 -12.34 -12.52 1.44
C SER A 183 -12.84 -13.11 0.14
N ARG A 184 -12.78 -14.43 0.04
CA ARG A 184 -13.28 -15.22 -1.07
C ARG A 184 -14.18 -16.30 -0.52
N THR A 185 -15.45 -16.25 -0.90
CA THR A 185 -16.48 -17.25 -0.56
C THR A 185 -17.10 -17.81 -1.86
N PRO A 186 -18.04 -18.76 -1.80
CA PRO A 186 -18.79 -19.19 -2.99
C PRO A 186 -19.65 -18.07 -3.59
N ASP A 187 -20.03 -17.08 -2.80
CA ASP A 187 -20.83 -15.92 -3.22
C ASP A 187 -20.00 -14.85 -3.94
N GLY A 188 -18.66 -14.95 -3.86
CA GLY A 188 -17.74 -14.08 -4.61
C GLY A 188 -16.57 -13.56 -3.79
N ILE A 189 -16.10 -12.37 -4.19
CA ILE A 189 -14.99 -11.66 -3.54
C ILE A 189 -15.54 -10.44 -2.80
N ASP A 190 -15.16 -10.26 -1.54
CA ASP A 190 -15.45 -9.06 -0.76
C ASP A 190 -14.17 -8.31 -0.37
N LEU A 191 -14.28 -6.98 -0.37
CA LEU A 191 -13.21 -6.07 0.02
C LEU A 191 -13.71 -5.19 1.17
N ALA A 192 -12.95 -5.21 2.27
CA ALA A 192 -13.23 -4.36 3.41
C ALA A 192 -11.96 -3.71 3.94
N PHE A 193 -12.13 -2.60 4.67
CA PHE A 193 -11.06 -1.91 5.37
C PHE A 193 -11.45 -1.71 6.82
N ASP A 194 -10.48 -1.56 7.71
CA ASP A 194 -10.80 -1.22 9.09
C ASP A 194 -11.50 0.15 9.15
N ASP A 195 -12.41 0.32 10.09
CA ASP A 195 -13.26 1.50 10.18
C ASP A 195 -12.49 2.82 10.41
N ARG A 196 -11.37 2.75 11.12
CA ARG A 196 -10.51 3.90 11.38
C ARG A 196 -9.83 4.37 10.09
N GLY A 197 -9.13 3.46 9.42
CA GLY A 197 -8.46 3.76 8.16
C GLY A 197 -9.43 4.14 7.05
N ALA A 198 -10.55 3.42 6.92
CA ALA A 198 -11.59 3.67 5.92
C ALA A 198 -12.20 5.08 6.00
N ARG A 199 -12.37 5.63 7.21
CA ARG A 199 -12.90 6.99 7.41
C ARG A 199 -11.84 8.08 7.26
N LYS A 200 -10.56 7.73 7.43
CA LYS A 200 -9.44 8.66 7.36
C LYS A 200 -8.96 8.88 5.93
N TYR A 201 -8.82 7.81 5.16
CA TYR A 201 -8.22 7.87 3.83
C TYR A 201 -9.29 7.90 2.73
N PRO A 202 -9.11 8.73 1.68
CA PRO A 202 -10.05 8.77 0.58
C PRO A 202 -10.07 7.44 -0.20
N PRO A 203 -11.22 7.06 -0.79
CA PRO A 203 -11.40 5.75 -1.43
C PRO A 203 -10.35 5.41 -2.50
N GLU A 204 -9.82 6.39 -3.20
CA GLU A 204 -8.80 6.18 -4.24
C GLU A 204 -7.52 5.57 -3.69
N PHE A 205 -7.09 5.98 -2.48
CA PHE A 205 -5.92 5.36 -1.83
C PHE A 205 -6.22 3.95 -1.39
N LEU A 206 -7.40 3.75 -0.82
CA LEU A 206 -7.83 2.44 -0.34
C LEU A 206 -7.84 1.44 -1.51
N LEU A 207 -8.47 1.81 -2.63
CA LEU A 207 -8.50 1.01 -3.85
C LEU A 207 -7.11 0.76 -4.45
N SER A 208 -6.24 1.77 -4.44
CA SER A 208 -4.86 1.59 -4.92
C SER A 208 -4.07 0.60 -4.06
N PHE A 209 -4.25 0.64 -2.72
CA PHE A 209 -3.68 -0.37 -1.84
C PHE A 209 -4.33 -1.75 -2.02
N SER A 210 -5.65 -1.86 -2.21
CA SER A 210 -6.26 -3.16 -2.53
C SER A 210 -5.63 -3.76 -3.79
N TRP A 211 -5.53 -2.96 -4.85
CA TRP A 211 -4.93 -3.37 -6.12
C TRP A 211 -3.49 -3.87 -5.93
N LEU A 212 -2.71 -3.19 -5.09
CA LEU A 212 -1.37 -3.60 -4.72
C LEU A 212 -1.34 -5.02 -4.14
N TYR A 213 -2.02 -5.21 -3.01
CA TYR A 213 -1.91 -6.45 -2.25
C TYR A 213 -2.53 -7.63 -3.03
N ILE A 214 -3.57 -7.38 -3.82
CA ILE A 214 -4.15 -8.36 -4.74
C ILE A 214 -3.14 -8.77 -5.83
N ASN A 215 -2.46 -7.82 -6.48
CA ASN A 215 -1.42 -8.17 -7.47
C ASN A 215 -0.28 -8.97 -6.83
N ALA A 216 0.13 -8.59 -5.62
CA ALA A 216 1.16 -9.29 -4.88
C ALA A 216 0.76 -10.74 -4.56
N LEU A 217 -0.48 -10.94 -4.09
CA LEU A 217 -1.04 -12.28 -3.83
C LEU A 217 -1.07 -13.12 -5.10
N LEU A 218 -1.66 -12.61 -6.19
CA LEU A 218 -1.76 -13.32 -7.46
C LEU A 218 -0.39 -13.61 -8.09
N ARG A 219 0.62 -12.78 -7.82
CA ARG A 219 2.01 -13.04 -8.21
C ARG A 219 2.58 -14.21 -7.42
N GLU A 220 2.50 -14.19 -6.10
CA GLU A 220 3.05 -15.28 -5.27
C GLU A 220 2.31 -16.59 -5.49
N TYR A 221 0.99 -16.55 -5.67
CA TYR A 221 0.20 -17.73 -6.02
C TYR A 221 0.70 -18.36 -7.32
N ARG A 222 0.96 -17.56 -8.36
CA ARG A 222 1.53 -18.06 -9.63
C ARG A 222 2.90 -18.70 -9.51
N GLN A 223 3.68 -18.37 -8.48
CA GLN A 223 4.95 -19.06 -8.22
C GLN A 223 4.73 -20.48 -7.70
N VAL A 224 3.54 -20.77 -7.16
CA VAL A 224 3.15 -22.08 -6.63
C VAL A 224 2.32 -22.85 -7.67
N ASP A 225 1.39 -22.17 -8.34
CA ASP A 225 0.56 -22.72 -9.41
C ASP A 225 0.65 -21.86 -10.68
N PRO A 226 1.50 -22.25 -11.66
CA PRO A 226 1.65 -21.55 -12.92
C PRO A 226 0.42 -21.60 -13.85
N SER A 227 -0.62 -22.37 -13.52
CA SER A 227 -1.83 -22.47 -14.34
C SER A 227 -2.75 -21.26 -14.20
N LEU A 228 -2.60 -20.45 -13.14
CA LEU A 228 -3.39 -19.25 -12.94
C LEU A 228 -3.16 -18.24 -14.09
N PRO A 229 -4.24 -17.69 -14.70
CA PRO A 229 -4.13 -16.76 -15.82
C PRO A 229 -3.26 -15.55 -15.53
N ARG A 230 -2.56 -15.06 -16.57
CA ARG A 230 -1.79 -13.82 -16.48
C ARG A 230 -2.69 -12.62 -16.74
N LEU A 231 -2.68 -11.64 -15.84
CA LEU A 231 -3.51 -10.43 -15.91
C LEU A 231 -3.07 -9.41 -16.97
N SER A 232 -1.86 -9.57 -17.53
CA SER A 232 -1.29 -8.65 -18.51
C SER A 232 -0.35 -9.43 -19.44
N ARG A 233 -0.28 -9.00 -20.71
CA ARG A 233 0.64 -9.53 -21.74
C ARG A 233 2.12 -9.21 -21.44
N TYR A 234 2.38 -8.33 -20.48
CA TYR A 234 3.75 -7.97 -20.05
C TYR A 234 4.34 -8.93 -19.01
N PHE A 235 3.67 -10.07 -18.76
CA PHE A 235 4.20 -11.17 -17.94
C PHE A 235 4.27 -12.44 -18.75
#